data_AF-A0AAV6NTH9-F1
#
_entry.id   AF-A0AAV6NTH9-F1
#
_cell.length_a   1.000
_cell.length_b   1.000
_cell.length_c   1.000
_cell.angle_alpha   90.00
_cell.angle_beta   90.00
_cell.angle_gamma   90.00
#
_symmetry.space_group_name_H-M   'P 1'
#
loop_
_entity.id
_entity.type
_entity.pdbx_description
1 polymer ?
#
loop_
_entity_poly.entity_id
_entity_poly.type
_entity_poly.pdbx_seq_one_letter_code
_entity_poly.pdbx_strand_id
1 'polypeptide(L)'
;MIDMGWKANMGSEKTTTKSPKLISTTTKLNLSLPVSFHSSELTTASPSSCSSYEQYLRLNDLRKLWSSREFPEWRNESVLKPGLQALEITFRFISTVLSDPRPYANRREWKRKLESLTTSQIQLIAMICEDDEEDGEARGRVPIVDLSSSNGVITRDGSSAEVWKIRGEATVVNRTSEASLLPRLASWQSSEDIAQMIQYSIECEMRRCPYTLGLGEPNLAGKPNLDYDLICRPNELHSLRNSPYDQIENYENQTVYTTHQILESWIYAAHELLKRIADRIEQKNFARAASDCYLMERIWKLLQEIEDLHLLMDPDDFLKLKNQLAIKSLQESEAFCFRSTTLVEVTKTCKDLKHKVPLILDVDVDPMGGPRIQEAAMKLYSEKRDIVKIHLLQALQAIESAIKKFFFAYKQVLVMVIGSLEAKGNRVVVSSNSDDKLSQIFLESTYFPSLDAAKTFLGDIHCVFRSDRMTRMKP
;
A
#
# COMPACT_ATOMS: atom_id res chain seq x y z
N MET A 1 46.38 16.33 26.04
CA MET A 1 45.40 16.47 27.14
C MET A 1 44.23 15.57 26.77
N ILE A 2 44.25 14.28 27.14
CA ILE A 2 43.82 13.71 28.44
C ILE A 2 42.32 14.04 28.64
N ASP A 3 41.36 13.13 28.67
CA ASP A 3 41.36 11.78 29.26
C ASP A 3 40.26 10.87 28.66
N MET A 4 40.56 9.59 28.52
CA MET A 4 39.58 8.50 28.36
C MET A 4 39.87 7.47 29.44
N GLY A 5 38.92 7.17 30.32
CA GLY A 5 39.04 6.00 31.18
C GLY A 5 38.08 5.95 32.36
N TRP A 6 37.25 4.90 32.39
CA TRP A 6 37.11 3.94 33.50
C TRP A 6 36.02 2.92 33.14
N LYS A 7 36.37 1.71 32.70
CA LYS A 7 36.75 0.49 33.44
C LYS A 7 35.70 -0.02 34.44
N ALA A 8 35.22 -1.21 34.09
CA ALA A 8 34.55 -2.19 34.92
C ALA A 8 35.34 -2.55 36.17
N ASN A 9 34.61 -2.89 37.24
CA ASN A 9 35.11 -3.74 38.32
C ASN A 9 34.07 -4.83 38.62
N MET A 10 34.51 -6.07 38.44
CA MET A 10 33.92 -7.26 39.05
C MET A 10 34.13 -7.22 40.57
N GLY A 11 33.15 -7.71 41.32
CA GLY A 11 33.31 -8.24 42.66
C GLY A 11 32.57 -9.58 42.77
N SER A 12 33.29 -10.63 43.15
CA SER A 12 32.78 -11.95 43.56
C SER A 12 32.02 -11.81 44.90
N GLU A 13 31.17 -12.73 45.39
CA GLU A 13 31.36 -14.17 45.57
C GLU A 13 30.07 -14.83 46.16
N LYS A 14 30.01 -16.16 46.03
CA LYS A 14 29.32 -17.17 46.87
C LYS A 14 27.86 -17.59 46.58
N THR A 15 27.81 -18.81 46.04
CA THR A 15 26.72 -19.79 45.90
C THR A 15 25.94 -20.09 47.17
N THR A 16 24.60 -20.20 47.07
CA THR A 16 23.84 -21.26 47.76
C THR A 16 22.61 -21.70 46.96
N THR A 17 22.55 -23.00 46.71
CA THR A 17 21.43 -23.79 46.18
C THR A 17 20.19 -23.73 47.05
N LYS A 18 19.04 -23.25 46.52
CA LYS A 18 17.69 -23.70 46.91
C LYS A 18 16.73 -23.62 45.72
N SER A 19 16.05 -24.74 45.47
CA SER A 19 14.99 -24.97 44.49
C SER A 19 13.75 -24.08 44.72
N PRO A 20 13.04 -23.62 43.67
CA PRO A 20 11.75 -22.96 43.86
C PRO A 20 10.65 -24.03 43.97
N LYS A 21 10.11 -24.18 45.18
CA LYS A 21 8.87 -24.91 45.46
C LYS A 21 7.68 -24.18 44.83
N LEU A 22 6.72 -24.97 44.35
CA LEU A 22 5.38 -24.56 43.90
C LEU A 22 4.79 -23.45 44.77
N ILE A 23 4.35 -22.36 44.14
CA ILE A 23 3.37 -21.46 44.74
C ILE A 23 1.99 -21.94 44.27
N SER A 24 1.26 -22.49 45.23
CA SER A 24 -0.14 -22.85 45.16
C SER A 24 -1.02 -21.59 45.11
N THR A 25 -2.10 -21.72 44.36
CA THR A 25 -3.26 -20.86 44.17
C THR A 25 -3.65 -20.03 45.39
N THR A 26 -3.72 -18.70 45.23
CA THR A 26 -4.84 -17.80 45.61
C THR A 26 -4.40 -16.35 45.45
N THR A 27 -4.47 -15.83 44.23
CA THR A 27 -4.45 -14.38 44.02
C THR A 27 -5.50 -14.08 42.97
N LYS A 28 -6.59 -13.44 43.40
CA LYS A 28 -7.60 -12.87 42.50
C LYS A 28 -6.86 -11.87 41.63
N LEU A 29 -6.55 -12.28 40.40
CA LEU A 29 -6.08 -11.39 39.35
C LEU A 29 -7.24 -10.44 39.06
N ASN A 30 -7.20 -9.25 39.67
CA ASN A 30 -7.99 -8.12 39.19
C ASN A 30 -7.41 -7.77 37.81
N LEU A 31 -7.93 -8.42 36.76
CA LEU A 31 -7.74 -7.93 35.39
C LEU A 31 -8.43 -6.57 35.33
N SER A 32 -7.64 -5.51 35.48
CA SER A 32 -8.05 -4.18 35.03
C SER A 32 -8.29 -4.30 33.53
N LEU A 33 -9.56 -4.25 33.12
CA LEU A 33 -9.94 -4.06 31.72
C LEU A 33 -9.14 -2.87 31.18
N PRO A 34 -8.51 -2.97 30.00
CA PRO A 34 -7.82 -1.84 29.41
C PRO A 34 -8.82 -0.70 29.28
N VAL A 35 -8.41 0.48 29.73
CA VAL A 35 -9.16 1.73 29.59
C VAL A 35 -9.63 1.82 28.13
N SER A 36 -10.94 1.89 27.94
CA SER A 36 -11.53 2.14 26.63
C SER A 36 -11.01 3.48 26.14
N PHE A 37 -10.02 3.47 25.25
CA PHE A 37 -9.66 4.65 24.50
C PHE A 37 -10.87 5.01 23.65
N HIS A 38 -11.55 6.11 23.99
CA HIS A 38 -12.57 6.67 23.12
C HIS A 38 -11.91 6.98 21.78
N SER A 39 -12.40 6.34 20.72
CA SER A 39 -11.94 6.57 19.36
C SER A 39 -12.21 8.03 19.02
N SER A 40 -11.15 8.83 18.92
CA SER A 40 -11.24 10.18 18.38
C SER A 40 -11.57 10.05 16.89
N GLU A 41 -12.57 10.79 16.42
CA GLU A 41 -12.96 10.75 15.02
C GLU A 41 -11.77 11.21 14.16
N LEU A 42 -11.30 10.31 13.28
CA LEU A 42 -10.22 10.63 12.36
C LEU A 42 -10.66 11.83 11.51
N THR A 43 -9.89 12.91 11.51
CA THR A 43 -10.26 14.15 10.82
C THR A 43 -9.13 14.55 9.89
N THR A 44 -9.51 15.12 8.74
CA THR A 44 -8.56 15.76 7.83
C THR A 44 -7.92 16.96 8.51
N ALA A 45 -6.82 17.43 7.93
CA ALA A 45 -6.25 18.71 8.32
C ALA A 45 -7.23 19.87 8.05
N SER A 46 -6.87 21.08 8.47
CA SER A 46 -7.62 22.31 8.15
C SER A 46 -7.98 22.39 6.64
N PRO A 47 -9.17 22.88 6.26
CA PRO A 47 -9.57 22.94 4.85
C PRO A 47 -8.60 23.74 3.96
N SER A 48 -8.00 24.79 4.51
CA SER A 48 -6.96 25.57 3.84
C SER A 48 -5.70 24.76 3.56
N SER A 49 -5.29 23.90 4.49
CA SER A 49 -4.10 23.05 4.33
C SER A 49 -4.34 21.89 3.39
N CYS A 50 -5.54 21.32 3.39
CA CYS A 50 -5.94 20.34 2.37
C CYS A 50 -5.93 20.99 0.98
N SER A 51 -6.52 22.18 0.83
CA SER A 51 -6.55 22.89 -0.46
C SER A 51 -5.15 23.27 -0.96
N SER A 52 -4.26 23.71 -0.06
CA SER A 52 -2.88 24.05 -0.39
C SER A 52 -2.09 22.80 -0.83
N TYR A 53 -2.34 21.66 -0.19
CA TYR A 53 -1.76 20.38 -0.57
C TYR A 53 -2.26 19.89 -1.94
N GLU A 54 -3.57 19.96 -2.18
CA GLU A 54 -4.16 19.61 -3.49
C GLU A 54 -3.59 20.49 -4.63
N GLN A 55 -3.43 21.79 -4.36
CA GLN A 55 -2.82 22.73 -5.31
C GLN A 55 -1.34 22.39 -5.52
N TYR A 56 -0.58 22.20 -4.43
CA TYR A 56 0.85 21.87 -4.47
C TYR A 56 1.12 20.66 -5.37
N LEU A 57 0.35 19.58 -5.24
CA LEU A 57 0.53 18.34 -5.99
C LEU A 57 -0.18 18.29 -7.35
N ARG A 58 -0.96 19.33 -7.68
CA ARG A 58 -1.86 19.36 -8.85
C ARG A 58 -2.86 18.20 -8.86
N LEU A 59 -3.40 17.84 -7.69
CA LEU A 59 -4.31 16.70 -7.55
C LEU A 59 -5.58 16.82 -8.38
N ASN A 60 -6.07 18.04 -8.63
CA ASN A 60 -7.23 18.23 -9.50
C ASN A 60 -6.95 17.83 -10.96
N ASP A 61 -5.74 18.05 -11.46
CA ASP A 61 -5.37 17.64 -12.82
C ASP A 61 -5.16 16.13 -12.89
N LEU A 62 -4.50 15.55 -11.88
CA LEU A 62 -4.34 14.09 -11.77
C LEU A 62 -5.69 13.38 -11.62
N ARG A 63 -6.60 13.88 -10.78
CA ARG A 63 -7.94 13.31 -10.57
C ARG A 63 -8.77 13.30 -11.84
N LYS A 64 -8.62 14.28 -12.74
CA LYS A 64 -9.27 14.25 -14.07
C LYS A 64 -8.76 13.07 -14.91
N LEU A 65 -7.46 12.77 -14.86
CA LEU A 65 -6.88 11.62 -15.55
C LEU A 65 -7.36 10.31 -14.92
N TRP A 66 -7.30 10.18 -13.59
CA TRP A 66 -7.72 8.97 -12.86
C TRP A 66 -9.21 8.64 -13.01
N SER A 67 -10.08 9.66 -12.97
CA SER A 67 -11.53 9.49 -12.99
C SER A 67 -12.13 9.37 -14.40
N SER A 68 -11.35 9.63 -15.45
CA SER A 68 -11.79 9.47 -16.83
C SER A 68 -12.02 7.99 -17.14
N ARG A 69 -13.29 7.62 -17.35
CA ARG A 69 -13.70 6.29 -17.78
C ARG A 69 -13.79 6.26 -19.30
N GLU A 70 -12.70 5.86 -19.93
CA GLU A 70 -12.58 5.73 -21.38
C GLU A 70 -12.97 4.32 -21.83
N PHE A 71 -12.88 3.34 -20.93
CA PHE A 71 -13.16 1.93 -21.19
C PHE A 71 -14.21 1.41 -20.21
N PRO A 72 -15.48 1.85 -20.31
CA PRO A 72 -16.52 1.50 -19.33
C PRO A 72 -16.79 -0.01 -19.24
N GLU A 73 -16.46 -0.77 -20.29
CA GLU A 73 -16.56 -2.24 -20.30
C GLU A 73 -15.40 -2.93 -19.56
N TRP A 74 -14.32 -2.22 -19.29
CA TRP A 74 -13.17 -2.71 -18.52
C TRP A 74 -13.36 -2.35 -17.04
N ARG A 75 -13.92 -3.29 -16.27
CA ARG A 75 -14.25 -3.09 -14.85
C ARG A 75 -13.06 -2.67 -13.99
N ASN A 76 -11.86 -3.13 -14.32
CA ASN A 76 -10.65 -2.82 -13.58
C ASN A 76 -10.00 -1.49 -13.97
N GLU A 77 -10.52 -0.76 -14.96
CA GLU A 77 -9.99 0.54 -15.39
C GLU A 77 -9.76 1.48 -14.20
N SER A 78 -10.76 1.64 -13.33
CA SER A 78 -10.70 2.63 -12.24
C SER A 78 -9.66 2.31 -11.16
N VAL A 79 -9.22 1.05 -11.06
CA VAL A 79 -8.16 0.62 -10.13
C VAL A 79 -6.81 0.55 -10.85
N LEU A 80 -6.76 0.01 -12.07
CA LEU A 80 -5.51 -0.20 -12.78
C LEU A 80 -4.93 1.09 -13.37
N LYS A 81 -5.77 1.96 -13.95
CA LYS A 81 -5.31 3.19 -14.61
C LYS A 81 -4.51 4.12 -13.66
N PRO A 82 -4.97 4.42 -12.44
CA PRO A 82 -4.16 5.17 -11.48
C PRO A 82 -2.85 4.44 -11.09
N GLY A 83 -2.88 3.10 -10.98
CA GLY A 83 -1.68 2.30 -10.72
C GLY A 83 -0.63 2.36 -11.83
N LEU A 84 -1.07 2.29 -13.10
CA LEU A 84 -0.20 2.46 -14.27
C LEU A 84 0.38 3.89 -14.34
N GLN A 85 -0.41 4.90 -14.00
CA GLN A 85 0.06 6.28 -13.93
C GLN A 85 1.07 6.47 -12.78
N ALA A 86 0.85 5.84 -11.63
CA ALA A 86 1.84 5.84 -10.53
C ALA A 86 3.17 5.20 -10.98
N LEU A 87 3.11 4.13 -11.77
CA LEU A 87 4.28 3.47 -12.35
C LEU A 87 5.03 4.39 -13.31
N GLU A 88 4.32 5.09 -14.19
CA GLU A 88 4.92 6.07 -15.10
C GLU A 88 5.54 7.27 -14.35
N ILE A 89 4.89 7.75 -13.29
CA ILE A 89 5.48 8.78 -12.41
C ILE A 89 6.75 8.25 -11.74
N THR A 90 6.81 6.96 -11.38
CA THR A 90 8.01 6.33 -10.81
C THR A 90 9.15 6.27 -11.82
N PHE A 91 8.89 5.98 -13.10
CA PHE A 91 9.91 6.06 -14.16
C PHE A 91 10.46 7.49 -14.31
N ARG A 92 9.59 8.49 -14.26
CA ARG A 92 10.00 9.90 -14.21
C ARG A 92 10.86 10.19 -12.98
N PHE A 93 10.52 9.61 -11.83
CA PHE A 93 11.27 9.81 -10.59
C PHE A 93 12.69 9.23 -10.69
N ILE A 94 12.84 8.04 -11.28
CA ILE A 94 14.14 7.44 -11.57
C ILE A 94 14.99 8.39 -12.40
N SER A 95 14.43 8.96 -13.48
CA SER A 95 15.14 9.95 -14.30
C SER A 95 15.59 11.17 -13.47
N THR A 96 14.69 11.74 -12.65
CA THR A 96 14.98 12.91 -11.81
C THR A 96 16.12 12.64 -10.84
N VAL A 97 16.09 11.52 -10.12
CA VAL A 97 17.09 11.23 -9.08
C VAL A 97 18.45 10.85 -9.66
N LEU A 98 18.48 10.10 -10.76
CA LEU A 98 19.74 9.78 -11.43
C LEU A 98 20.41 11.01 -12.06
N SER A 99 19.62 12.04 -12.36
CA SER A 99 20.09 13.32 -12.90
C SER A 99 20.35 14.38 -11.81
N ASP A 100 20.16 14.07 -10.53
CA ASP A 100 20.35 15.01 -9.43
C ASP A 100 21.83 15.46 -9.38
N PRO A 101 22.15 16.75 -9.58
CA PRO A 101 23.54 17.21 -9.66
C PRO A 101 24.23 17.32 -8.29
N ARG A 102 23.50 17.21 -7.17
CA ARG A 102 24.08 17.37 -5.83
C ARG A 102 25.11 16.26 -5.56
N PRO A 103 26.33 16.60 -5.13
CA PRO A 103 27.40 15.61 -4.93
C PRO A 103 27.17 14.68 -3.73
N TYR A 104 26.34 15.11 -2.77
CA TYR A 104 25.98 14.34 -1.58
C TYR A 104 24.72 13.49 -1.76
N ALA A 105 24.03 13.57 -2.89
CA ALA A 105 22.84 12.75 -3.16
C ALA A 105 23.24 11.27 -3.26
N ASN A 106 22.64 10.41 -2.44
CA ASN A 106 22.92 8.97 -2.43
C ASN A 106 22.21 8.25 -3.58
N ARG A 107 22.63 8.54 -4.83
CA ARG A 107 22.01 8.00 -6.05
C ARG A 107 21.95 6.47 -6.08
N ARG A 108 22.93 5.80 -5.45
CA ARG A 108 22.98 4.33 -5.37
C ARG A 108 21.82 3.77 -4.55
N GLU A 109 21.57 4.35 -3.38
CA GLU A 109 20.48 3.88 -2.51
C GLU A 109 19.11 4.27 -3.06
N TRP A 110 19.01 5.47 -3.64
CA TRP A 110 17.84 5.88 -4.41
C TRP A 110 17.51 4.90 -5.55
N LYS A 111 18.50 4.52 -6.36
CA LYS A 111 18.32 3.53 -7.43
C LYS A 111 17.74 2.22 -6.90
N ARG A 112 18.31 1.66 -5.83
CA ARG A 112 17.82 0.41 -5.21
C ARG A 112 16.41 0.51 -4.67
N LYS A 113 16.10 1.61 -3.99
CA LYS A 113 14.79 1.84 -3.38
C LYS A 113 13.71 2.06 -4.45
N LEU A 114 14.02 2.79 -5.52
CA LEU A 114 13.12 2.97 -6.65
C LEU A 114 12.95 1.68 -7.47
N GLU A 115 14.00 0.88 -7.66
CA GLU A 115 13.89 -0.44 -8.29
C GLU A 115 12.97 -1.38 -7.49
N SER A 116 13.16 -1.43 -6.17
CA SER A 116 12.30 -2.20 -5.26
C SER A 116 10.85 -1.71 -5.29
N LEU A 117 10.64 -0.39 -5.21
CA LEU A 117 9.31 0.21 -5.27
C LEU A 117 8.61 -0.10 -6.60
N THR A 118 9.33 0.04 -7.71
CA THR A 118 8.81 -0.24 -9.06
C THR A 118 8.40 -1.71 -9.17
N THR A 119 9.21 -2.62 -8.63
CA THR A 119 8.87 -4.05 -8.57
C THR A 119 7.60 -4.30 -7.77
N SER A 120 7.45 -3.68 -6.58
CA SER A 120 6.23 -3.77 -5.77
C SER A 120 4.99 -3.24 -6.52
N GLN A 121 5.12 -2.15 -7.29
CA GLN A 121 4.05 -1.62 -8.13
C GLN A 121 3.68 -2.58 -9.27
N ILE A 122 4.66 -3.14 -9.97
CA ILE A 122 4.45 -4.12 -11.04
C ILE A 122 3.73 -5.36 -10.50
N GLN A 123 4.12 -5.87 -9.32
CA GLN A 123 3.44 -6.99 -8.66
C GLN A 123 1.96 -6.71 -8.41
N LEU A 124 1.63 -5.51 -7.92
CA LEU A 124 0.24 -5.09 -7.70
C LEU A 124 -0.54 -4.98 -9.01
N ILE A 125 0.06 -4.40 -10.04
CA ILE A 125 -0.50 -4.29 -11.40
C ILE A 125 -0.77 -5.68 -11.98
N ALA A 126 0.18 -6.61 -11.85
CA ALA A 126 0.03 -7.98 -12.31
C ALA A 126 -1.14 -8.68 -11.61
N MET A 127 -1.25 -8.57 -10.27
CA MET A 127 -2.37 -9.13 -9.52
C MET A 127 -3.73 -8.59 -9.98
N ILE A 128 -3.82 -7.29 -10.30
CA ILE A 128 -5.06 -6.70 -10.85
C ILE A 128 -5.37 -7.24 -12.25
N CYS A 129 -4.35 -7.45 -13.09
CA CYS A 129 -4.49 -7.97 -14.44
C CYS A 129 -4.81 -9.49 -14.48
N GLU A 130 -4.31 -10.26 -13.51
CA GLU A 130 -4.68 -11.68 -13.34
C GLU A 130 -6.18 -11.82 -13.03
N ASP A 131 -6.73 -10.94 -12.19
CA ASP A 131 -8.16 -10.92 -11.85
C ASP A 131 -9.08 -10.63 -13.06
N ASP A 132 -8.60 -9.93 -14.11
CA ASP A 132 -9.37 -9.61 -15.32
C ASP A 132 -9.73 -10.85 -16.17
N GLU A 133 -8.89 -11.90 -16.19
CA GLU A 133 -9.22 -13.15 -16.93
C GLU A 133 -10.27 -13.99 -16.22
N GLU A 134 -10.25 -13.96 -14.89
CA GLU A 134 -11.10 -14.84 -14.11
C GLU A 134 -12.51 -14.27 -13.90
N ASP A 135 -12.74 -12.97 -14.18
CA ASP A 135 -14.09 -12.37 -14.27
C ASP A 135 -14.62 -12.55 -15.72
N GLY A 136 -15.45 -13.58 -15.92
CA GLY A 136 -15.97 -13.96 -17.24
C GLY A 136 -16.73 -12.87 -18.02
N GLU A 137 -17.18 -11.80 -17.35
CA GLU A 137 -17.81 -10.62 -17.96
C GLU A 137 -16.79 -9.57 -18.46
N ALA A 138 -15.61 -9.48 -17.84
CA ALA A 138 -14.55 -8.52 -18.18
C ALA A 138 -13.57 -9.08 -19.23
N ARG A 139 -13.61 -10.39 -19.45
CA ARG A 139 -12.71 -11.10 -20.37
C ARG A 139 -12.75 -10.51 -21.77
N GLY A 140 -11.57 -10.10 -22.28
CA GLY A 140 -11.41 -9.56 -23.63
C GLY A 140 -11.90 -8.12 -23.82
N ARG A 141 -12.24 -7.38 -22.75
CA ARG A 141 -12.65 -5.96 -22.80
C ARG A 141 -11.50 -4.98 -22.57
N VAL A 142 -10.31 -5.51 -22.28
CA VAL A 142 -9.10 -4.70 -22.05
C VAL A 142 -8.59 -4.16 -23.39
N PRO A 143 -8.27 -2.86 -23.51
CA PRO A 143 -7.68 -2.30 -24.70
C PRO A 143 -6.27 -2.86 -24.91
N ILE A 144 -6.17 -3.87 -25.78
CA ILE A 144 -4.94 -4.47 -26.25
C ILE A 144 -4.64 -4.00 -27.67
N VAL A 145 -3.36 -3.96 -28.02
CA VAL A 145 -2.92 -3.63 -29.38
C VAL A 145 -3.28 -4.80 -30.31
N ASP A 146 -4.45 -4.74 -30.96
CA ASP A 146 -4.91 -5.75 -31.92
C ASP A 146 -4.31 -5.49 -33.31
N LEU A 147 -3.31 -6.29 -33.69
CA LEU A 147 -2.70 -6.27 -35.02
C LEU A 147 -3.11 -7.46 -35.90
N SER A 148 -4.08 -8.30 -35.47
CA SER A 148 -4.62 -9.38 -36.30
C SER A 148 -5.32 -8.86 -37.56
N SER A 149 -5.83 -7.63 -37.51
CA SER A 149 -6.47 -6.91 -38.63
C SER A 149 -5.48 -6.35 -39.67
N SER A 150 -4.18 -6.32 -39.37
CA SER A 150 -3.18 -5.68 -40.24
C SER A 150 -2.67 -6.57 -41.38
N ASN A 151 -3.11 -7.83 -41.50
CA ASN A 151 -2.65 -8.78 -42.53
C ASN A 151 -1.11 -8.88 -42.66
N GLY A 152 -0.36 -8.54 -41.60
CA GLY A 152 1.10 -8.50 -41.64
C GLY A 152 1.70 -7.34 -42.45
N VAL A 153 0.92 -6.32 -42.81
CA VAL A 153 1.41 -5.06 -43.39
C VAL A 153 1.68 -4.09 -42.24
N ILE A 154 2.93 -4.11 -41.78
CA ILE A 154 3.45 -3.18 -40.76
C ILE A 154 3.84 -1.89 -41.48
N THR A 155 3.08 -0.80 -41.28
CA THR A 155 3.51 0.53 -41.69
C THR A 155 4.73 0.92 -40.87
N ARG A 156 5.82 1.23 -41.58
CA ARG A 156 7.19 1.31 -41.06
C ARG A 156 7.49 2.68 -40.43
N ASP A 157 6.60 3.18 -39.60
CA ASP A 157 6.79 4.44 -38.87
C ASP A 157 7.02 4.14 -37.38
N GLY A 158 8.29 3.94 -37.01
CA GLY A 158 8.73 3.90 -35.59
C GLY A 158 8.83 2.52 -34.95
N SER A 159 10.06 2.15 -34.56
CA SER A 159 10.49 1.04 -33.68
C SER A 159 9.48 -0.08 -33.32
N SER A 160 9.21 -1.00 -34.25
CA SER A 160 8.52 -2.26 -33.98
C SER A 160 9.52 -3.41 -33.78
N ALA A 161 9.51 -4.09 -32.64
CA ALA A 161 10.37 -5.24 -32.36
C ALA A 161 9.66 -6.58 -32.70
N GLU A 162 10.37 -7.40 -33.47
CA GLU A 162 10.23 -8.83 -33.75
C GLU A 162 8.84 -9.49 -33.72
N VAL A 163 8.41 -9.95 -34.91
CA VAL A 163 7.25 -10.82 -35.13
C VAL A 163 7.63 -12.27 -34.80
N TRP A 164 7.16 -12.81 -33.68
CA TRP A 164 7.26 -14.25 -33.42
C TRP A 164 6.11 -14.95 -34.14
N LYS A 165 6.41 -15.67 -35.22
CA LYS A 165 5.46 -16.59 -35.86
C LYS A 165 5.59 -17.97 -35.23
N ILE A 166 4.69 -18.32 -34.32
CA ILE A 166 4.47 -19.73 -33.96
C ILE A 166 3.75 -20.38 -35.15
N ARG A 167 4.34 -21.45 -35.73
CA ARG A 167 3.77 -22.10 -36.92
C ARG A 167 2.36 -22.62 -36.62
N GLY A 168 1.34 -22.00 -37.23
CA GLY A 168 -0.06 -22.38 -37.09
C GLY A 168 -0.92 -21.46 -36.21
N GLU A 169 -0.32 -20.47 -35.54
CA GLU A 169 -1.02 -19.50 -34.68
C GLU A 169 -0.85 -18.05 -35.17
N ALA A 170 -1.68 -17.15 -34.62
CA ALA A 170 -1.73 -15.73 -34.96
C ALA A 170 -0.36 -15.05 -34.78
N THR A 171 -0.03 -14.12 -35.68
CA THR A 171 1.19 -13.30 -35.56
C THR A 171 1.11 -12.41 -34.34
N VAL A 172 2.03 -12.60 -33.40
CA VAL A 172 2.19 -11.73 -32.23
C VAL A 172 3.24 -10.68 -32.55
N VAL A 173 2.91 -9.40 -32.32
CA VAL A 173 3.81 -8.26 -32.49
C VAL A 173 4.00 -7.58 -31.14
N ASN A 174 5.23 -7.43 -30.69
CA ASN A 174 5.56 -6.66 -29.49
C ASN A 174 5.62 -5.16 -29.87
N ARG A 175 4.58 -4.41 -29.53
CA ARG A 175 4.58 -2.94 -29.68
C ARG A 175 4.97 -2.28 -28.35
N THR A 176 6.17 -1.71 -28.33
CA THR A 176 6.62 -0.91 -27.20
C THR A 176 5.94 0.46 -27.20
N SER A 177 5.51 0.93 -26.04
CA SER A 177 5.01 2.29 -25.81
C SER A 177 6.03 3.32 -26.32
N GLU A 178 5.52 4.31 -27.06
CA GLU A 178 6.35 5.37 -27.64
C GLU A 178 6.46 6.57 -26.69
N ALA A 179 5.45 6.77 -25.83
CA ALA A 179 5.39 7.90 -24.92
C ALA A 179 5.97 7.60 -23.52
N SER A 180 5.99 6.34 -23.08
CA SER A 180 6.51 5.97 -21.76
C SER A 180 8.00 6.27 -21.60
N LEU A 181 8.40 6.60 -20.38
CA LEU A 181 9.80 6.82 -20.05
C LEU A 181 10.62 5.54 -19.90
N LEU A 182 10.03 4.38 -19.59
CA LEU A 182 10.83 3.17 -19.34
C LEU A 182 11.68 2.75 -20.56
N PRO A 183 11.13 2.66 -21.79
CA PRO A 183 11.93 2.39 -22.99
C PRO A 183 13.04 3.44 -23.21
N ARG A 184 12.77 4.70 -22.86
CA ARG A 184 13.74 5.79 -22.99
C ARG A 184 14.86 5.69 -21.96
N LEU A 185 14.55 5.32 -20.71
CA LEU A 185 15.53 5.07 -19.65
C LEU A 185 16.49 3.93 -20.04
N ALA A 186 16.00 2.92 -20.74
CA ALA A 186 16.82 1.82 -21.25
C ALA A 186 17.86 2.28 -22.30
N SER A 187 17.61 3.39 -23.00
CA SER A 187 18.54 3.95 -23.99
C SER A 187 19.65 4.83 -23.39
N TRP A 188 19.58 5.17 -22.10
CA TRP A 188 20.55 6.05 -21.45
C TRP A 188 21.51 5.25 -20.57
N GLN A 189 22.82 5.45 -20.79
CA GLN A 189 23.87 4.70 -20.08
C GLN A 189 23.79 4.82 -18.54
N SER A 190 23.28 5.93 -18.00
CA SER A 190 23.14 6.13 -16.55
C SER A 190 21.97 5.35 -15.93
N SER A 191 20.94 5.01 -16.71
CA SER A 191 19.72 4.34 -16.25
C SER A 191 19.47 2.98 -16.91
N GLU A 192 20.29 2.57 -17.87
CA GLU A 192 20.16 1.31 -18.62
C GLU A 192 19.97 0.10 -17.70
N ASP A 193 20.83 -0.06 -16.70
CA ASP A 193 20.80 -1.19 -15.77
C ASP A 193 19.49 -1.28 -14.96
N ILE A 194 19.02 -0.16 -14.38
CA ILE A 194 17.72 -0.19 -13.65
C ILE A 194 16.55 -0.40 -14.61
N ALA A 195 16.59 0.17 -15.81
CA ALA A 195 15.54 -0.01 -16.80
C ALA A 195 15.42 -1.47 -17.26
N GLN A 196 16.56 -2.14 -17.52
CA GLN A 196 16.59 -3.56 -17.85
C GLN A 196 16.05 -4.42 -16.69
N MET A 197 16.45 -4.13 -15.45
CA MET A 197 15.92 -4.83 -14.26
C MET A 197 14.40 -4.69 -14.14
N ILE A 198 13.86 -3.49 -14.38
CA ILE A 198 12.42 -3.25 -14.39
C ILE A 198 11.73 -4.02 -15.53
N GLN A 199 12.28 -4.01 -16.74
CA GLN A 199 11.76 -4.78 -17.88
C GLN A 199 11.71 -6.29 -17.58
N TYR A 200 12.74 -6.84 -16.93
CA TYR A 200 12.73 -8.23 -16.47
C TYR A 200 11.74 -8.48 -15.33
N SER A 201 11.53 -7.52 -14.44
CA SER A 201 10.49 -7.60 -13.42
C SER A 201 9.10 -7.69 -14.05
N ILE A 202 8.80 -6.85 -15.06
CA ILE A 202 7.55 -6.93 -15.84
C ILE A 202 7.40 -8.32 -16.46
N GLU A 203 8.42 -8.83 -17.15
CA GLU A 203 8.40 -10.18 -17.74
C GLU A 203 8.12 -11.27 -16.70
N CYS A 204 8.69 -11.17 -15.50
CA CYS A 204 8.54 -12.18 -14.45
C CYS A 204 7.18 -12.15 -13.78
N GLU A 205 6.70 -10.96 -13.42
CA GLU A 205 5.45 -10.79 -12.67
C GLU A 205 4.24 -10.95 -13.58
N MET A 206 4.30 -10.48 -14.83
CA MET A 206 3.18 -10.57 -15.76
C MET A 206 2.96 -11.99 -16.32
N ARG A 207 3.76 -13.01 -15.95
CA ARG A 207 3.71 -14.36 -16.57
C ARG A 207 2.34 -15.02 -16.54
N ARG A 208 1.55 -14.77 -15.50
CA ARG A 208 0.21 -15.35 -15.35
C ARG A 208 -0.90 -14.46 -15.92
N CYS A 209 -0.57 -13.22 -16.28
CA CYS A 209 -1.51 -12.30 -16.88
C CYS A 209 -1.75 -12.66 -18.37
N PRO A 210 -2.96 -12.38 -18.91
CA PRO A 210 -3.30 -12.63 -20.31
C PRO A 210 -2.52 -11.77 -21.32
N TYR A 211 -2.09 -10.58 -20.89
CA TYR A 211 -1.33 -9.61 -21.69
C TYR A 211 -0.06 -9.21 -20.94
N THR A 212 0.78 -8.42 -21.60
CA THR A 212 1.94 -7.74 -20.99
C THR A 212 1.77 -6.22 -21.09
N LEU A 213 2.64 -5.45 -20.44
CA LEU A 213 2.48 -3.99 -20.35
C LEU A 213 2.92 -3.24 -21.61
N GLY A 214 3.77 -3.83 -22.45
CA GLY A 214 4.27 -3.20 -23.67
C GLY A 214 5.27 -2.06 -23.40
N LEU A 215 6.10 -2.18 -22.36
CA LEU A 215 7.06 -1.17 -21.92
C LEU A 215 8.52 -1.53 -22.27
N GLY A 216 8.70 -2.42 -23.24
CA GLY A 216 10.01 -2.87 -23.73
C GLY A 216 10.52 -4.12 -23.02
N GLU A 217 9.67 -4.79 -22.23
CA GLU A 217 9.96 -6.13 -21.73
C GLU A 217 10.12 -7.15 -22.87
N PRO A 218 10.92 -8.22 -22.66
CA PRO A 218 11.17 -9.23 -23.69
C PRO A 218 9.91 -9.90 -24.25
N ASN A 219 8.89 -10.13 -23.41
CA ASN A 219 7.65 -10.82 -23.75
C ASN A 219 7.89 -12.20 -24.38
N LEU A 220 8.60 -13.07 -23.65
CA LEU A 220 9.04 -14.38 -24.16
C LEU A 220 7.87 -15.32 -24.48
N ALA A 221 6.71 -15.09 -23.84
CA ALA A 221 5.49 -15.86 -24.07
C ALA A 221 4.68 -15.38 -25.29
N GLY A 222 5.07 -14.27 -25.94
CA GLY A 222 4.33 -13.73 -27.07
C GLY A 222 2.90 -13.33 -26.71
N LYS A 223 2.70 -12.71 -25.55
CA LYS A 223 1.37 -12.22 -25.14
C LYS A 223 1.02 -10.93 -25.87
N PRO A 224 -0.26 -10.60 -26.08
CA PRO A 224 -0.64 -9.27 -26.54
C PRO A 224 -0.16 -8.19 -25.57
N ASN A 225 0.10 -6.99 -26.10
CA ASN A 225 0.47 -5.83 -25.29
C ASN A 225 -0.78 -5.02 -24.96
N LEU A 226 -0.85 -4.55 -23.72
CA LEU A 226 -1.75 -3.48 -23.31
C LEU A 226 -1.46 -2.22 -24.14
N ASP A 227 -2.50 -1.47 -24.55
CA ASP A 227 -2.30 -0.16 -25.17
C ASP A 227 -1.94 0.88 -24.09
N TYR A 228 -0.70 0.81 -23.63
CA TYR A 228 -0.21 1.60 -22.49
C TYR A 228 -0.32 3.10 -22.72
N ASP A 229 -0.03 3.58 -23.94
CA ASP A 229 -0.08 5.00 -24.27
C ASP A 229 -1.50 5.54 -24.23
N LEU A 230 -2.47 4.74 -24.69
CA LEU A 230 -3.88 5.08 -24.67
C LEU A 230 -4.43 5.13 -23.23
N ILE A 231 -4.07 4.18 -22.37
CA ILE A 231 -4.60 4.07 -21.00
C ILE A 231 -3.88 5.02 -20.05
N CYS A 232 -2.55 4.97 -20.02
CA CYS A 232 -1.74 5.71 -19.07
C CYS A 232 -1.63 7.19 -19.44
N ARG A 233 -1.72 7.52 -20.74
CA ARG A 233 -1.54 8.86 -21.32
C ARG A 233 -0.25 9.53 -20.81
N PRO A 234 0.95 8.92 -21.01
CA PRO A 234 2.21 9.40 -20.40
C PRO A 234 2.50 10.88 -20.69
N ASN A 235 2.23 11.35 -21.92
CA ASN A 235 2.45 12.74 -22.31
C ASN A 235 1.69 13.76 -21.44
N GLU A 236 0.44 13.47 -21.09
CA GLU A 236 -0.36 14.32 -20.21
C GLU A 236 0.15 14.27 -18.78
N LEU A 237 0.54 13.09 -18.32
CA LEU A 237 1.13 12.91 -16.99
C LEU A 237 2.48 13.64 -16.85
N HIS A 238 3.30 13.63 -17.89
CA HIS A 238 4.57 14.34 -17.95
C HIS A 238 4.39 15.86 -17.97
N SER A 239 3.27 16.37 -18.48
CA SER A 239 2.92 17.80 -18.38
C SER A 239 2.69 18.26 -16.93
N LEU A 240 2.46 17.32 -16.01
CA LEU A 240 2.29 17.54 -14.57
C LEU A 240 3.60 17.32 -13.79
N ARG A 241 4.77 17.34 -14.45
CA ARG A 241 6.07 17.24 -13.77
C ARG A 241 6.41 18.48 -12.94
N ASN A 242 5.94 19.63 -13.39
CA ASN A 242 6.33 20.93 -12.84
C ASN A 242 5.44 21.28 -11.65
N SER A 243 6.09 21.56 -10.52
CA SER A 243 5.43 22.00 -9.29
C SER A 243 4.98 23.46 -9.46
N PRO A 244 3.83 23.87 -8.90
CA PRO A 244 3.44 25.28 -8.84
C PRO A 244 4.49 26.16 -8.14
N TYR A 245 5.40 25.56 -7.38
CA TYR A 245 6.49 26.21 -6.66
C TYR A 245 7.87 25.87 -7.25
N ASP A 246 7.97 25.62 -8.56
CA ASP A 246 9.24 25.38 -9.26
C ASP A 246 10.26 26.53 -9.13
N GLN A 247 9.82 27.71 -8.70
CA GLN A 247 10.69 28.85 -8.35
C GLN A 247 11.54 28.58 -7.10
N ILE A 248 11.17 27.58 -6.28
CA ILE A 248 11.97 27.17 -5.13
C ILE A 248 13.19 26.40 -5.63
N GLU A 249 14.37 27.00 -5.49
CA GLU A 249 15.66 26.38 -5.79
C GLU A 249 16.05 25.33 -4.73
N ASN A 250 15.26 24.26 -4.64
CA ASN A 250 15.51 23.14 -3.74
C ASN A 250 15.15 21.83 -4.44
N TYR A 251 16.16 20.97 -4.66
CA TYR A 251 15.97 19.68 -5.33
C TYR A 251 15.01 18.75 -4.58
N GLU A 252 14.93 18.87 -3.25
CA GLU A 252 13.99 18.09 -2.45
C GLU A 252 12.53 18.44 -2.73
N ASN A 253 12.24 19.62 -3.30
CA ASN A 253 10.88 19.98 -3.72
C ASN A 253 10.33 18.97 -4.73
N GLN A 254 11.15 18.64 -5.74
CA GLN A 254 10.80 17.69 -6.77
C GLN A 254 10.69 16.26 -6.22
N THR A 255 11.52 15.90 -5.24
CA THR A 255 11.44 14.64 -4.50
C THR A 255 10.09 14.52 -3.78
N VAL A 256 9.74 15.48 -2.90
CA VAL A 256 8.48 15.47 -2.12
C VAL A 256 7.27 15.46 -3.06
N TYR A 257 7.29 16.33 -4.08
CA TYR A 257 6.24 16.45 -5.06
C TYR A 257 5.99 15.12 -5.78
N THR A 258 7.05 14.49 -6.30
CA THR A 258 6.93 13.24 -7.06
C THR A 258 6.52 12.07 -6.16
N THR A 259 7.11 11.93 -4.96
CA THR A 259 6.73 10.90 -3.98
C THR A 259 5.24 10.94 -3.66
N HIS A 260 4.69 12.14 -3.39
CA HIS A 260 3.28 12.26 -3.06
C HIS A 260 2.36 12.10 -4.28
N GLN A 261 2.78 12.42 -5.50
CA GLN A 261 1.98 12.08 -6.69
C GLN A 261 1.86 10.56 -6.88
N ILE A 262 2.93 9.81 -6.63
CA ILE A 262 2.90 8.34 -6.63
C ILE A 262 1.96 7.84 -5.52
N LEU A 263 2.10 8.39 -4.31
CA LEU A 263 1.27 8.05 -3.16
C LEU A 263 -0.21 8.27 -3.45
N GLU A 264 -0.59 9.46 -3.94
CA GLU A 264 -1.98 9.83 -4.20
C GLU A 264 -2.61 9.02 -5.34
N SER A 265 -1.81 8.63 -6.34
CA SER A 265 -2.26 7.74 -7.41
C SER A 265 -2.69 6.36 -6.84
N TRP A 266 -1.90 5.81 -5.92
CA TRP A 266 -2.22 4.54 -5.24
C TRP A 266 -3.30 4.67 -4.17
N ILE A 267 -3.40 5.82 -3.48
CA ILE A 267 -4.53 6.13 -2.59
C ILE A 267 -5.84 6.17 -3.39
N TYR A 268 -5.83 6.76 -4.58
CA TYR A 268 -7.00 6.77 -5.45
C TYR A 268 -7.36 5.35 -5.93
N ALA A 269 -6.37 4.54 -6.34
CA ALA A 269 -6.60 3.13 -6.67
C ALA A 269 -7.19 2.35 -5.48
N ALA A 270 -6.70 2.60 -4.26
CA ALA A 270 -7.26 2.02 -3.03
C ALA A 270 -8.72 2.44 -2.81
N HIS A 271 -9.05 3.71 -3.05
CA HIS A 271 -10.43 4.20 -2.92
C HIS A 271 -11.40 3.44 -3.84
N GLU A 272 -11.04 3.27 -5.10
CA GLU A 272 -11.85 2.52 -6.08
C GLU A 272 -11.91 1.02 -5.74
N LEU A 273 -10.78 0.43 -5.31
CA LEU A 273 -10.75 -0.96 -4.85
C LEU A 273 -11.66 -1.20 -3.65
N LEU A 274 -11.74 -0.24 -2.73
CA LEU A 274 -12.57 -0.37 -1.53
C LEU A 274 -14.06 -0.38 -1.85
N LYS A 275 -14.50 0.42 -2.85
CA LYS A 275 -15.85 0.33 -3.40
C LYS A 275 -16.11 -1.06 -3.98
N ARG A 276 -15.16 -1.58 -4.76
CA ARG A 276 -15.24 -2.93 -5.34
C ARG A 276 -15.33 -4.03 -4.27
N ILE A 277 -14.59 -3.92 -3.17
CA ILE A 277 -14.68 -4.82 -2.00
C ILE A 277 -16.10 -4.77 -1.42
N ALA A 278 -16.62 -3.57 -1.14
CA ALA A 278 -17.94 -3.41 -0.55
C ALA A 278 -19.03 -4.04 -1.43
N ASP A 279 -19.01 -3.76 -2.73
CA ASP A 279 -19.95 -4.31 -3.71
C ASP A 279 -19.88 -5.85 -3.78
N ARG A 280 -18.67 -6.42 -3.82
CA ARG A 280 -18.49 -7.89 -3.87
C ARG A 280 -18.96 -8.58 -2.58
N ILE A 281 -18.80 -7.94 -1.41
CA ILE A 281 -19.35 -8.47 -0.16
C ILE A 281 -20.88 -8.40 -0.16
N GLU A 282 -21.47 -7.32 -0.64
CA GLU A 282 -22.94 -7.16 -0.76
C GLU A 282 -23.55 -8.19 -1.71
N GLN A 283 -22.87 -8.48 -2.81
CA GLN A 283 -23.23 -9.53 -3.77
C GLN A 283 -22.93 -10.95 -3.27
N LYS A 284 -22.43 -11.11 -2.04
CA LYS A 284 -21.98 -12.38 -1.45
C LYS A 284 -20.90 -13.11 -2.27
N ASN A 285 -20.16 -12.40 -3.12
CA ASN A 285 -19.00 -12.94 -3.83
C ASN A 285 -17.76 -12.90 -2.94
N PHE A 286 -17.78 -13.72 -1.88
CA PHE A 286 -16.78 -13.68 -0.81
C PHE A 286 -15.37 -14.07 -1.26
N ALA A 287 -15.23 -14.91 -2.28
CA ALA A 287 -13.93 -15.32 -2.81
C ALA A 287 -13.21 -14.14 -3.49
N ARG A 288 -13.91 -13.44 -4.37
CA ARG A 288 -13.40 -12.22 -5.02
C ARG A 288 -13.17 -11.09 -4.01
N ALA A 289 -14.08 -10.91 -3.06
CA ALA A 289 -13.88 -9.93 -1.99
C ALA A 289 -12.63 -10.23 -1.15
N ALA A 290 -12.32 -11.50 -0.88
CA ALA A 290 -11.10 -11.88 -0.17
C ALA A 290 -9.83 -11.57 -0.98
N SER A 291 -9.85 -11.82 -2.30
CA SER A 291 -8.76 -11.43 -3.21
C SER A 291 -8.54 -9.92 -3.21
N ASP A 292 -9.61 -9.13 -3.33
CA ASP A 292 -9.52 -7.68 -3.27
C ASP A 292 -9.03 -7.16 -1.91
N CYS A 293 -9.43 -7.81 -0.81
CA CYS A 293 -8.93 -7.46 0.51
C CYS A 293 -7.42 -7.72 0.64
N TYR A 294 -6.93 -8.80 0.03
CA TYR A 294 -5.48 -9.07 -0.06
C TYR A 294 -4.77 -8.00 -0.89
N LEU A 295 -5.35 -7.60 -2.04
CA LEU A 295 -4.83 -6.52 -2.85
C LEU A 295 -4.78 -5.18 -2.07
N MET A 296 -5.83 -4.86 -1.32
CA MET A 296 -5.90 -3.69 -0.45
C MET A 296 -4.80 -3.71 0.63
N GLU A 297 -4.58 -4.86 1.29
CA GLU A 297 -3.47 -5.03 2.25
C GLU A 297 -2.11 -4.75 1.59
N ARG A 298 -1.91 -5.24 0.37
CA ARG A 298 -0.68 -5.02 -0.41
C ARG A 298 -0.51 -3.55 -0.82
N ILE A 299 -1.58 -2.85 -1.19
CA ILE A 299 -1.53 -1.41 -1.47
C ILE A 299 -1.12 -0.63 -0.21
N TRP A 300 -1.67 -0.94 0.97
CA TRP A 300 -1.23 -0.29 2.21
C TRP A 300 0.25 -0.47 2.53
N LYS A 301 0.82 -1.65 2.22
CA LYS A 301 2.26 -1.89 2.33
C LYS A 301 3.06 -1.07 1.31
N LEU A 302 2.57 -0.96 0.08
CA LEU A 302 3.17 -0.10 -0.94
C LEU A 302 3.16 1.38 -0.51
N LEU A 303 2.05 1.88 0.05
CA LEU A 303 1.98 3.26 0.56
C LEU A 303 3.06 3.52 1.62
N GLN A 304 3.34 2.52 2.46
CA GLN A 304 4.44 2.59 3.42
C GLN A 304 5.81 2.67 2.72
N GLU A 305 6.05 1.83 1.72
CA GLU A 305 7.30 1.85 0.92
C GLU A 305 7.52 3.17 0.19
N ILE A 306 6.44 3.82 -0.28
CA ILE A 306 6.48 5.15 -0.91
C ILE A 306 6.88 6.21 0.12
N GLU A 307 6.29 6.20 1.31
CA GLU A 307 6.63 7.15 2.38
C GLU A 307 8.07 6.99 2.88
N ASP A 308 8.60 5.75 2.89
CA ASP A 308 9.98 5.46 3.26
C ASP A 308 11.01 6.12 2.32
N LEU A 309 10.62 6.57 1.11
CA LEU A 309 11.51 7.34 0.23
C LEU A 309 11.97 8.66 0.84
N HIS A 310 11.19 9.26 1.75
CA HIS A 310 11.59 10.47 2.46
C HIS A 310 12.84 10.27 3.32
N LEU A 311 13.16 9.02 3.71
CA LEU A 311 14.37 8.70 4.47
C LEU A 311 15.67 8.89 3.67
N LEU A 312 15.59 9.02 2.35
CA LEU A 312 16.74 9.19 1.46
C LEU A 312 17.05 10.65 1.15
N MET A 313 16.20 11.57 1.61
CA MET A 313 16.36 13.00 1.41
C MET A 313 17.46 13.55 2.31
N ASP A 314 18.12 14.62 1.86
CA ASP A 314 19.03 15.34 2.73
C ASP A 314 18.25 16.08 3.84
N PRO A 315 18.58 15.89 5.13
CA PRO A 315 17.85 16.51 6.22
C PRO A 315 17.90 18.05 6.21
N ASP A 316 19.03 18.66 5.84
CA ASP A 316 19.19 20.12 5.83
C ASP A 316 18.36 20.74 4.69
N ASP A 317 18.46 20.17 3.48
CA ASP A 317 17.68 20.60 2.34
C ASP A 317 16.17 20.42 2.57
N PHE A 318 15.75 19.30 3.19
CA PHE A 318 14.34 19.09 3.53
C PHE A 318 13.84 20.09 4.58
N LEU A 319 14.60 20.37 5.63
CA LEU A 319 14.18 21.32 6.66
C LEU A 319 14.07 22.75 6.10
N LYS A 320 14.95 23.15 5.17
CA LYS A 320 14.81 24.41 4.42
C LYS A 320 13.55 24.41 3.57
N LEU A 321 13.30 23.33 2.81
CA LEU A 321 12.11 23.18 1.97
C LEU A 321 10.83 23.30 2.80
N LYS A 322 10.77 22.62 3.94
CA LYS A 322 9.63 22.62 4.84
C LYS A 322 9.25 24.03 5.29
N ASN A 323 10.24 24.88 5.55
CA ASN A 323 10.02 26.29 5.87
C ASN A 323 9.54 27.09 4.65
N GLN A 324 10.10 26.82 3.46
CA GLN A 324 9.73 27.49 2.20
C GLN A 324 8.31 27.16 1.74
N LEU A 325 7.88 25.90 1.88
CA LEU A 325 6.54 25.43 1.54
C LEU A 325 5.49 25.79 2.61
N ALA A 326 5.88 26.48 3.69
CA ALA A 326 5.04 26.75 4.85
C ALA A 326 4.29 25.48 5.33
N ILE A 327 4.96 24.31 5.26
CA ILE A 327 4.39 23.01 5.65
C ILE A 327 3.98 23.03 7.14
N LYS A 328 4.46 24.00 7.92
CA LYS A 328 3.86 24.40 9.19
C LYS A 328 3.51 25.87 9.15
N SER A 329 2.23 26.22 9.31
CA SER A 329 1.90 27.48 9.99
C SER A 329 2.24 27.31 11.47
N LEU A 330 2.62 28.38 12.17
CA LEU A 330 2.91 28.34 13.62
C LEU A 330 1.77 27.78 14.48
N GLN A 331 0.60 27.49 13.91
CA GLN A 331 -0.61 27.02 14.58
C GLN A 331 -1.02 25.57 14.24
N GLU A 332 -0.35 24.90 13.30
CA GLU A 332 -0.78 23.55 12.85
C GLU A 332 -0.05 22.41 13.57
N SER A 333 -0.78 21.72 14.45
CA SER A 333 -0.32 20.51 15.16
C SER A 333 -0.59 19.21 14.38
N GLU A 334 -1.13 19.28 13.17
CA GLU A 334 -1.62 18.12 12.42
C GLU A 334 -0.57 17.56 11.46
N ALA A 335 -0.52 16.24 11.33
CA ALA A 335 0.46 15.57 10.48
C ALA A 335 0.20 15.84 8.98
N PHE A 336 1.27 15.93 8.19
CA PHE A 336 1.20 16.30 6.78
C PHE A 336 0.34 15.33 5.95
N CYS A 337 0.38 14.02 6.24
CA CYS A 337 -0.44 13.01 5.55
C CYS A 337 -1.95 13.25 5.69
N PHE A 338 -2.42 13.92 6.76
CA PHE A 338 -3.84 14.25 6.94
C PHE A 338 -4.33 15.38 6.04
N ARG A 339 -3.44 16.03 5.27
CA ARG A 339 -3.83 16.96 4.21
C ARG A 339 -4.38 16.23 2.98
N SER A 340 -4.09 14.93 2.84
CA SER A 340 -4.76 14.06 1.87
C SER A 340 -6.17 13.70 2.38
N THR A 341 -7.17 14.33 1.78
CA THR A 341 -8.59 14.05 2.07
C THR A 341 -8.95 12.61 1.73
N THR A 342 -8.46 12.12 0.59
CA THR A 342 -8.68 10.74 0.13
C THR A 342 -8.03 9.71 1.06
N LEU A 343 -6.82 9.94 1.58
CA LEU A 343 -6.18 9.01 2.53
C LEU A 343 -7.02 8.85 3.80
N VAL A 344 -7.51 9.96 4.35
CA VAL A 344 -8.37 9.97 5.53
C VAL A 344 -9.67 9.23 5.25
N GLU A 345 -10.29 9.46 4.09
CA GLU A 345 -11.50 8.76 3.65
C GLU A 345 -11.27 7.25 3.52
N VAL A 346 -10.25 6.82 2.77
CA VAL A 346 -9.91 5.39 2.60
C VAL A 346 -9.64 4.73 3.95
N THR A 347 -8.95 5.41 4.87
CA THR A 347 -8.71 4.91 6.23
C THR A 347 -10.03 4.72 6.98
N LYS A 348 -10.94 5.69 6.94
CA LYS A 348 -12.26 5.58 7.59
C LYS A 348 -13.07 4.43 7.00
N THR A 349 -13.21 4.38 5.67
CA THR A 349 -14.01 3.36 5.01
C THR A 349 -13.44 1.95 5.22
N CYS A 350 -12.11 1.80 5.35
CA CYS A 350 -11.51 0.53 5.76
C CYS A 350 -11.90 0.13 7.18
N LYS A 351 -11.96 1.07 8.13
CA LYS A 351 -12.50 0.81 9.49
C LYS A 351 -13.96 0.40 9.44
N ASP A 352 -14.73 1.01 8.52
CA ASP A 352 -16.16 0.75 8.37
C ASP A 352 -16.47 -0.62 7.74
N LEU A 353 -15.47 -1.34 7.20
CA LEU A 353 -15.63 -2.74 6.78
C LEU A 353 -16.08 -3.65 7.93
N LYS A 354 -15.88 -3.27 9.20
CA LYS A 354 -16.46 -3.95 10.37
C LYS A 354 -17.98 -4.10 10.27
N HIS A 355 -18.66 -3.13 9.63
CA HIS A 355 -20.11 -3.17 9.43
C HIS A 355 -20.56 -4.26 8.44
N LYS A 356 -19.64 -4.83 7.67
CA LYS A 356 -19.92 -5.95 6.75
C LYS A 356 -19.76 -7.33 7.41
N VAL A 357 -19.17 -7.42 8.61
CA VAL A 357 -18.95 -8.69 9.31
C VAL A 357 -20.25 -9.46 9.62
N PRO A 358 -21.34 -8.83 10.12
CA PRO A 358 -22.60 -9.53 10.36
C PRO A 358 -23.16 -10.17 9.08
N LEU A 359 -23.07 -9.46 7.95
CA LEU A 359 -23.50 -9.97 6.64
C LEU A 359 -22.69 -11.19 6.21
N ILE A 360 -21.37 -11.18 6.40
CA ILE A 360 -20.50 -12.31 6.05
C ILE A 360 -20.85 -13.54 6.90
N LEU A 361 -21.13 -13.34 8.19
CA LEU A 361 -21.46 -14.42 9.12
C LEU A 361 -22.93 -14.87 9.05
N ASP A 362 -23.76 -14.22 8.22
CA ASP A 362 -25.22 -14.39 8.16
C ASP A 362 -25.89 -14.24 9.54
N VAL A 363 -25.57 -13.15 10.27
CA VAL A 363 -26.14 -12.85 11.59
C VAL A 363 -26.80 -11.47 11.59
N ASP A 364 -28.07 -11.42 12.02
CA ASP A 364 -28.82 -10.15 12.19
C ASP A 364 -28.52 -9.51 13.55
N VAL A 365 -27.50 -8.64 13.62
CA VAL A 365 -27.06 -7.97 14.85
C VAL A 365 -26.39 -6.62 14.59
N ASP A 366 -26.22 -5.84 15.66
CA ASP A 366 -25.46 -4.58 15.67
C ASP A 366 -24.02 -4.81 15.16
N PRO A 367 -23.58 -4.08 14.13
CA PRO A 367 -22.24 -4.18 13.56
C PRO A 367 -21.10 -3.74 14.49
N MET A 368 -21.39 -3.11 15.65
CA MET A 368 -20.38 -2.75 16.64
C MET A 368 -19.77 -3.95 17.39
N GLY A 369 -20.25 -5.16 17.13
CA GLY A 369 -19.78 -6.37 17.80
C GLY A 369 -20.81 -6.91 18.78
N GLY A 370 -20.57 -8.13 19.26
CA GLY A 370 -21.36 -8.72 20.34
C GLY A 370 -21.15 -10.22 20.48
N PRO A 371 -21.70 -10.82 21.56
CA PRO A 371 -21.58 -12.26 21.83
C PRO A 371 -22.04 -13.13 20.65
N ARG A 372 -23.09 -12.71 19.94
CA ARG A 372 -23.61 -13.43 18.77
C ARG A 372 -22.66 -13.48 17.58
N ILE A 373 -22.01 -12.36 17.24
CA ILE A 373 -20.99 -12.32 16.17
C ILE A 373 -19.81 -13.22 16.56
N GLN A 374 -19.39 -13.13 17.82
CA GLN A 374 -18.31 -13.95 18.36
C GLN A 374 -18.64 -15.45 18.27
N GLU A 375 -19.82 -15.87 18.73
CA GLU A 375 -20.28 -17.27 18.66
C GLU A 375 -20.35 -17.78 17.22
N ALA A 376 -20.89 -16.99 16.29
CA ALA A 376 -20.95 -17.33 14.88
C ALA A 376 -19.55 -17.50 14.27
N ALA A 377 -18.62 -16.58 14.58
CA ALA A 377 -17.24 -16.67 14.14
C ALA A 377 -16.53 -17.90 14.74
N MET A 378 -16.73 -18.19 16.03
CA MET A 378 -16.20 -19.39 16.69
C MET A 378 -16.70 -20.68 16.03
N LYS A 379 -18.00 -20.75 15.72
CA LYS A 379 -18.58 -21.88 15.00
C LYS A 379 -17.98 -22.03 13.60
N LEU A 380 -17.87 -20.92 12.85
CA LEU A 380 -17.27 -20.92 11.52
C LEU A 380 -15.81 -21.43 11.55
N TYR A 381 -14.98 -20.92 12.46
CA TYR A 381 -13.57 -21.30 12.58
C TYR A 381 -13.36 -22.73 13.07
N SER A 382 -14.25 -23.25 13.94
CA SER A 382 -14.15 -24.62 14.45
C SER A 382 -14.63 -25.66 13.43
N GLU A 383 -15.75 -25.41 12.75
CA GLU A 383 -16.31 -26.33 11.77
C GLU A 383 -15.57 -26.29 10.42
N LYS A 384 -14.97 -25.16 10.05
CA LYS A 384 -14.22 -24.94 8.80
C LYS A 384 -14.97 -25.32 7.52
N ARG A 385 -16.31 -25.27 7.55
CA ARG A 385 -17.17 -25.66 6.43
C ARG A 385 -17.20 -24.63 5.30
N ASP A 386 -17.07 -23.35 5.65
CA ASP A 386 -17.05 -22.24 4.68
C ASP A 386 -15.70 -21.52 4.76
N ILE A 387 -14.72 -22.09 4.05
CA ILE A 387 -13.33 -21.63 4.03
C ILE A 387 -13.23 -20.23 3.43
N VAL A 388 -14.09 -19.90 2.46
CA VAL A 388 -14.07 -18.63 1.76
C VAL A 388 -14.42 -17.48 2.72
N LYS A 389 -15.45 -17.65 3.54
CA LYS A 389 -15.77 -16.67 4.60
C LYS A 389 -14.64 -16.50 5.61
N ILE A 390 -13.95 -17.60 5.96
CA ILE A 390 -12.78 -17.53 6.86
C ILE A 390 -11.67 -16.67 6.23
N HIS A 391 -11.34 -16.90 4.97
CA HIS A 391 -10.33 -16.11 4.26
C HIS A 391 -10.70 -14.64 4.19
N LEU A 392 -11.96 -14.32 3.88
CA LEU A 392 -12.44 -12.93 3.84
C LEU A 392 -12.31 -12.25 5.21
N LEU A 393 -12.77 -12.88 6.30
CA LEU A 393 -12.66 -12.32 7.64
C LEU A 393 -11.21 -12.12 8.09
N GLN A 394 -10.30 -13.04 7.73
CA GLN A 394 -8.87 -12.90 7.97
C GLN A 394 -8.26 -11.76 7.15
N ALA A 395 -8.67 -11.60 5.88
CA ALA A 395 -8.21 -10.53 5.02
C ALA A 395 -8.66 -9.15 5.52
N LEU A 396 -9.88 -9.02 6.06
CA LEU A 396 -10.34 -7.80 6.73
C LEU A 396 -9.43 -7.41 7.92
N GLN A 397 -9.04 -8.39 8.75
CA GLN A 397 -8.09 -8.15 9.85
C GLN A 397 -6.67 -7.86 9.36
N ALA A 398 -6.28 -8.38 8.19
CA ALA A 398 -5.00 -8.06 7.57
C ALA A 398 -4.94 -6.60 7.09
N ILE A 399 -6.03 -6.07 6.53
CA ILE A 399 -6.17 -4.64 6.19
C ILE A 399 -5.98 -3.77 7.43
N GLU A 400 -6.67 -4.10 8.55
CA GLU A 400 -6.45 -3.39 9.82
C GLU A 400 -4.97 -3.39 10.22
N SER A 401 -4.31 -4.55 10.17
CA SER A 401 -2.88 -4.67 10.51
C SER A 401 -2.02 -3.79 9.61
N ALA A 402 -2.29 -3.76 8.31
CA ALA A 402 -1.54 -2.96 7.34
C ALA A 402 -1.72 -1.45 7.59
N ILE A 403 -2.94 -0.99 7.86
CA ILE A 403 -3.24 0.41 8.23
C ILE A 403 -2.47 0.83 9.48
N LYS A 404 -2.53 0.03 10.56
CA LYS A 404 -1.83 0.37 11.80
C LYS A 404 -0.32 0.40 11.61
N LYS A 405 0.24 -0.50 10.80
CA LYS A 405 1.66 -0.50 10.43
C LYS A 405 2.04 0.73 9.62
N PHE A 406 1.24 1.12 8.62
CA PHE A 406 1.46 2.31 7.82
C PHE A 406 1.58 3.56 8.71
N PHE A 407 0.59 3.84 9.55
CA PHE A 407 0.62 5.04 10.40
C PHE A 407 1.71 5.01 11.47
N PHE A 408 2.04 3.82 11.99
CA PHE A 408 3.18 3.67 12.89
C PHE A 408 4.51 3.98 12.18
N ALA A 409 4.73 3.40 10.99
CA ALA A 409 5.93 3.61 10.18
C ALA A 409 6.05 5.06 9.74
N TYR A 410 4.96 5.67 9.25
CA TYR A 410 4.89 7.09 8.90
C TYR A 410 5.33 7.99 10.06
N LYS A 411 4.87 7.70 11.29
CA LYS A 411 5.33 8.43 12.47
C LYS A 411 6.84 8.29 12.69
N GLN A 412 7.43 7.13 12.42
CA GLN A 412 8.89 6.96 12.49
C GLN A 412 9.60 7.75 11.40
N VAL A 413 9.09 7.74 10.16
CA VAL A 413 9.63 8.56 9.05
C VAL A 413 9.66 10.03 9.45
N LEU A 414 8.56 10.57 9.97
CA LEU A 414 8.51 11.95 10.46
C LEU A 414 9.58 12.25 11.53
N VAL A 415 9.78 11.34 12.49
CA VAL A 415 10.79 11.51 13.55
C VAL A 415 12.21 11.49 12.98
N MET A 416 12.48 10.64 11.99
CA MET A 416 13.80 10.52 11.37
C MET A 416 14.13 11.70 10.48
N VAL A 417 13.15 12.20 9.73
CA VAL A 417 13.33 13.28 8.76
C VAL A 417 13.37 14.66 9.44
N ILE A 418 12.52 14.88 10.45
CA ILE A 418 12.36 16.21 11.10
C ILE A 418 13.08 16.28 12.46
N GLY A 419 13.49 15.13 13.01
CA GLY A 419 14.09 15.03 14.33
C GLY A 419 13.05 14.89 15.45
N SER A 420 13.44 14.17 16.51
CA SER A 420 12.52 13.79 17.59
C SER A 420 11.97 14.95 18.43
N LEU A 421 12.73 16.02 18.61
CA LEU A 421 12.31 17.20 19.37
C LEU A 421 11.20 17.95 18.65
N GLU A 422 11.37 18.14 17.35
CA GLU A 422 10.40 18.86 16.54
C GLU A 422 9.18 17.99 16.20
N ALA A 423 9.37 16.68 15.98
CA ALA A 423 8.25 15.74 15.80
C ALA A 423 7.36 15.62 17.05
N LYS A 424 7.93 15.81 18.25
CA LYS A 424 7.17 15.87 19.51
C LYS A 424 6.59 17.26 19.82
N GLY A 425 6.82 18.25 18.94
CA GLY A 425 6.25 19.58 19.06
C GLY A 425 6.71 20.35 20.30
N ASN A 426 8.03 20.47 20.52
CA ASN A 426 8.62 21.35 21.56
C ASN A 426 7.96 21.24 22.97
N ARG A 427 7.47 20.05 23.35
CA ARG A 427 6.86 19.77 24.67
C ARG A 427 7.93 19.58 25.75
N VAL A 428 8.80 20.57 25.94
CA VAL A 428 9.77 20.59 27.06
C VAL A 428 9.06 20.87 28.40
N VAL A 429 7.79 21.28 28.40
CA VAL A 429 7.02 21.48 29.63
C VAL A 429 5.57 21.01 29.43
N VAL A 430 5.14 20.08 30.28
CA VAL A 430 3.75 19.59 30.51
C VAL A 430 3.24 18.42 29.65
N SER A 431 3.00 17.31 30.36
CA SER A 431 2.10 16.18 30.05
C SER A 431 2.50 15.17 28.96
N SER A 432 2.96 14.02 29.44
CA SER A 432 2.82 12.72 28.80
C SER A 432 1.34 12.28 28.82
N ASN A 433 0.73 12.17 27.63
CA ASN A 433 -0.41 11.31 27.25
C ASN A 433 -1.51 12.06 26.48
N SER A 434 -1.96 11.42 25.37
CA SER A 434 -3.32 11.44 24.77
C SER A 434 -3.65 12.22 23.48
N ASP A 435 -2.93 13.29 23.08
CA ASP A 435 -3.42 14.15 21.96
C ASP A 435 -2.77 13.97 20.58
N ASP A 436 -1.89 12.99 20.38
CA ASP A 436 -1.30 12.75 19.04
C ASP A 436 -2.24 11.90 18.18
N LYS A 437 -2.97 12.53 17.25
CA LYS A 437 -3.91 11.88 16.30
C LYS A 437 -3.27 10.69 15.57
N LEU A 438 -1.99 10.76 15.19
CA LEU A 438 -1.29 9.64 14.54
C LEU A 438 -1.18 8.43 15.47
N SER A 439 -0.82 8.66 16.74
CA SER A 439 -0.72 7.60 17.74
C SER A 439 -2.05 6.96 18.06
N GLN A 440 -3.12 7.74 18.06
CA GLN A 440 -4.46 7.22 18.30
C GLN A 440 -4.85 6.16 17.27
N ILE A 441 -4.46 6.29 16.00
CA ILE A 441 -4.83 5.32 14.95
C ILE A 441 -4.23 3.93 15.19
N PHE A 442 -2.94 3.84 15.52
CA PHE A 442 -2.27 2.54 15.70
C PHE A 442 -2.37 1.99 17.14
N LEU A 443 -2.70 2.83 18.12
CA LEU A 443 -2.99 2.41 19.50
C LEU A 443 -4.48 2.08 19.73
N GLU A 444 -5.36 2.42 18.79
CA GLU A 444 -6.78 2.07 18.84
C GLU A 444 -6.96 0.56 19.03
N SER A 445 -8.04 0.18 19.73
CA SER A 445 -8.47 -1.21 19.83
C SER A 445 -8.73 -1.82 18.46
N THR A 446 -8.90 -3.14 18.40
CA THR A 446 -9.16 -3.80 17.12
C THR A 446 -10.45 -3.30 16.49
N TYR A 447 -10.44 -3.15 15.15
CA TYR A 447 -11.65 -2.81 14.39
C TYR A 447 -12.66 -3.96 14.40
N PHE A 448 -12.19 -5.19 14.69
CA PHE A 448 -12.98 -6.42 14.66
C PHE A 448 -12.97 -7.17 16.01
N PRO A 449 -13.48 -6.57 17.10
CA PRO A 449 -13.36 -7.11 18.46
C PRO A 449 -13.99 -8.50 18.62
N SER A 450 -15.13 -8.77 17.98
CA SER A 450 -15.76 -10.10 18.06
C SER A 450 -14.98 -11.19 17.33
N LEU A 451 -14.30 -10.87 16.22
CA LEU A 451 -13.46 -11.83 15.50
C LEU A 451 -12.19 -12.15 16.28
N ASP A 452 -11.62 -11.16 16.97
CA ASP A 452 -10.47 -11.34 17.84
C ASP A 452 -10.83 -12.17 19.08
N ALA A 453 -11.92 -11.80 19.76
CA ALA A 453 -12.44 -12.55 20.91
C ALA A 453 -12.75 -14.01 20.55
N ALA A 454 -13.32 -14.27 19.37
CA ALA A 454 -13.61 -15.63 18.91
C ALA A 454 -12.37 -16.53 18.89
N LYS A 455 -11.21 -16.00 18.50
CA LYS A 455 -9.95 -16.76 18.44
C LYS A 455 -9.48 -17.21 19.82
N THR A 456 -9.68 -16.37 20.84
CA THR A 456 -9.30 -16.68 22.23
C THR A 456 -9.98 -17.95 22.74
N PHE A 457 -11.25 -18.17 22.39
CA PHE A 457 -12.04 -19.30 22.90
C PHE A 457 -11.98 -20.55 22.02
N LEU A 458 -11.29 -20.52 20.87
CA LEU A 458 -11.12 -21.71 20.03
C LEU A 458 -10.31 -22.81 20.72
N GLY A 459 -9.36 -22.45 21.59
CA GLY A 459 -8.56 -23.41 22.36
C GLY A 459 -9.40 -24.24 23.33
N ASP A 460 -10.37 -23.62 23.99
CA ASP A 460 -11.20 -24.24 25.03
C ASP A 460 -12.17 -25.29 24.43
N ILE A 461 -12.70 -25.01 23.24
CA ILE A 461 -13.57 -25.94 22.50
C ILE A 461 -12.84 -27.25 22.19
N HIS A 462 -11.57 -27.18 21.77
CA HIS A 462 -10.78 -28.37 21.48
C HIS A 462 -10.49 -29.19 22.74
N CYS A 463 -10.33 -28.54 23.91
CA CYS A 463 -10.18 -29.24 25.20
C CYS A 463 -11.46 -29.97 25.62
N VAL A 464 -12.63 -29.34 25.45
CA VAL A 464 -13.94 -29.95 25.80
C VAL A 464 -14.23 -31.16 24.91
N PHE A 465 -14.07 -31.05 23.60
CA PHE A 465 -14.32 -32.17 22.68
C PHE A 465 -13.27 -33.29 22.78
N ARG A 466 -12.04 -33.00 23.22
CA ARG A 466 -11.03 -34.03 23.50
C ARG A 466 -11.32 -34.78 24.79
N SER A 467 -11.87 -34.11 25.80
CA SER A 467 -12.37 -34.73 27.03
C SER A 467 -13.57 -35.65 26.76
N ASP A 468 -14.53 -35.20 25.93
CA ASP A 468 -15.71 -36.02 25.55
C ASP A 468 -15.38 -37.24 24.67
N ARG A 469 -14.33 -37.17 23.84
CA ARG A 469 -13.83 -38.36 23.12
C ARG A 469 -13.14 -39.34 24.06
N MET A 470 -12.48 -38.86 25.12
CA MET A 470 -11.83 -39.70 26.12
C MET A 470 -12.83 -40.38 27.07
N THR A 471 -13.98 -39.76 27.34
CA THR A 471 -15.05 -40.34 28.16
C THR A 471 -15.93 -41.34 27.38
N ARG A 472 -16.03 -41.22 26.05
CA ARG A 472 -16.69 -42.22 25.19
C ARG A 472 -15.83 -43.42 24.79
N MET A 473 -14.54 -43.44 25.15
CA MET A 473 -13.61 -44.55 24.91
C MET A 473 -13.16 -45.23 26.21
N LYS A 474 -14.06 -45.37 27.18
CA LYS A 474 -13.90 -46.34 28.27
C LYS A 474 -14.99 -47.43 28.12
N PRO A 475 -14.60 -48.71 28.04
CA PRO A 475 -15.54 -49.83 27.87
C PRO A 475 -16.46 -50.02 29.07
#